data_AF-A0AAW4XPF1-F1
#
_entry.id   AF-A0AAW4XPF1-F1
#
_cell.length_a   1.000
_cell.length_b   1.000
_cell.length_c   1.000
_cell.angle_alpha   90.00
_cell.angle_beta   90.00
_cell.angle_gamma   90.00
#
_symmetry.space_group_name_H-M   'P 1'
#
loop_
_entity.id
_entity.type
_entity.pdbx_description
1 polymer ?
#
loop_
_entity_poly.entity_id
_entity_poly.type
_entity_poly.pdbx_seq_one_letter_code
_entity_poly.pdbx_strand_id
1 'polypeptide(L)'
;MCKPKPGPRCTPHMRARLTKAAARTEVARTRLADNPTHPRLQQRLTAAEADHAQTLVLYDATPGGQSELRAAIATTADPTTRHALTERLRDAEKLRAEQTDALRRTRAGQTHQEGTGDAQRGTDDTGTQRSILENLRVEPGPTGSRADRDRDPLDRSEDRGSRSPRLLISGQQIRPVATHNLSASVCAGFEARRLSAPPLHELSPTDVGIYRDQMLELARKNPYAASVYVYDEHEYRQMRLLVTDDGKAGVALKGDEIVSAFAHKDCAHPRAARAMLRHTTALGGRRLDCFDTVLPDLYADAGFVPVARLRWNDDYAPDGWDYDTFRAFNHGRPDVVFMAYDPEHVGGKYARGTGEYVDDYDDGIVRAQKYRPR
;
A
#
# COMPACT_ATOMS: atom_id res chain seq x y z
N MET A 1 -16.30 -1.47 -21.41
CA MET A 1 -16.73 -0.95 -20.10
C MET A 1 -16.78 -2.10 -19.09
N CYS A 2 -15.84 -2.18 -18.14
CA CYS A 2 -15.92 -3.11 -17.01
C CYS A 2 -16.60 -2.41 -15.82
N LYS A 3 -17.59 -3.06 -15.18
CA LYS A 3 -18.30 -2.54 -14.00
C LYS A 3 -17.44 -2.65 -12.71
N PRO A 4 -17.64 -1.78 -11.71
CA PRO A 4 -16.83 -1.76 -10.48
C PRO A 4 -17.39 -2.73 -9.41
N LYS A 5 -16.74 -3.91 -9.29
CA LYS A 5 -16.66 -4.88 -8.15
C LYS A 5 -17.94 -5.45 -7.49
N PRO A 6 -17.93 -6.70 -6.98
CA PRO A 6 -16.78 -7.51 -6.52
C PRO A 6 -16.69 -8.89 -7.24
N GLY A 7 -15.48 -9.44 -7.41
CA GLY A 7 -15.08 -10.76 -8.01
C GLY A 7 -15.58 -11.20 -9.43
N PRO A 8 -14.91 -12.16 -10.10
CA PRO A 8 -13.46 -12.34 -10.26
C PRO A 8 -12.86 -11.25 -11.17
N ARG A 9 -11.54 -11.08 -11.09
CA ARG A 9 -10.69 -10.11 -11.81
C ARG A 9 -11.12 -9.90 -13.28
N CYS A 10 -11.10 -8.65 -13.75
CA CYS A 10 -11.55 -8.29 -15.11
C CYS A 10 -10.78 -9.06 -16.20
N THR A 11 -11.45 -9.40 -17.30
CA THR A 11 -10.87 -10.17 -18.42
C THR A 11 -9.50 -9.64 -18.88
N PRO A 12 -9.29 -8.31 -19.09
CA PRO A 12 -8.00 -7.80 -19.56
C PRO A 12 -6.86 -8.05 -18.56
N HIS A 13 -7.10 -7.84 -17.27
CA HIS A 13 -6.12 -8.10 -16.22
C HIS A 13 -5.77 -9.58 -16.14
N MET A 14 -6.77 -10.47 -16.18
CA MET A 14 -6.52 -11.91 -16.18
C MET A 14 -5.80 -12.37 -17.45
N ARG A 15 -6.04 -11.73 -18.59
CA ARG A 15 -5.28 -11.99 -19.82
C ARG A 15 -3.82 -11.59 -19.67
N ALA A 16 -3.54 -10.39 -19.19
CA ALA A 16 -2.16 -9.93 -18.96
C ALA A 16 -1.41 -10.87 -18.00
N ARG A 17 -2.07 -11.27 -16.91
CA ARG A 17 -1.52 -12.24 -15.96
C ARG A 17 -1.28 -13.60 -16.61
N LEU A 18 -2.21 -14.09 -17.44
CA LEU A 18 -2.05 -15.35 -18.18
C LEU A 18 -0.86 -15.29 -19.15
N THR A 19 -0.68 -14.17 -19.87
CA THR A 19 0.47 -13.93 -20.75
C THR A 19 1.79 -13.98 -19.97
N LYS A 20 1.86 -13.32 -18.79
CA LYS A 20 3.06 -13.34 -17.94
C LYS A 20 3.36 -14.75 -17.40
N ALA A 21 2.33 -15.50 -17.00
CA ALA A 21 2.48 -16.89 -16.57
C ALA A 21 2.98 -17.79 -17.71
N ALA A 22 2.44 -17.62 -18.93
CA ALA A 22 2.89 -18.35 -20.11
C ALA A 22 4.37 -18.07 -20.44
N ALA A 23 4.79 -16.81 -20.40
CA ALA A 23 6.19 -16.42 -20.64
C ALA A 23 7.14 -17.04 -19.59
N ARG A 24 6.75 -17.10 -18.32
CA ARG A 24 7.54 -17.76 -17.26
C ARG A 24 7.69 -19.25 -17.48
N THR A 25 6.63 -19.93 -17.90
CA THR A 25 6.67 -21.35 -18.24
C THR A 25 7.63 -21.60 -19.39
N GLU A 26 7.59 -20.76 -20.43
CA GLU A 26 8.51 -20.90 -21.57
C GLU A 26 9.97 -20.70 -21.16
N VAL A 27 10.26 -19.65 -20.39
CA VAL A 27 11.62 -19.43 -19.84
C VAL A 27 12.08 -20.59 -18.96
N ALA A 28 11.20 -21.16 -18.14
CA ALA A 28 11.53 -22.32 -17.30
C ALA A 28 11.81 -23.58 -18.16
N ARG A 29 11.05 -23.78 -19.24
CA ARG A 29 11.21 -24.89 -20.18
C ARG A 29 12.53 -24.78 -20.94
N THR A 30 12.86 -23.61 -21.48
CA THR A 30 14.16 -23.38 -22.14
C THR A 30 15.32 -23.69 -21.20
N ARG A 31 15.26 -23.18 -19.97
CA ARG A 31 16.33 -23.42 -18.98
C ARG A 31 16.49 -24.90 -18.62
N LEU A 32 15.39 -25.65 -18.53
CA LEU A 32 15.45 -27.09 -18.29
C LEU A 32 15.97 -27.85 -19.52
N ALA A 33 15.63 -27.42 -20.74
CA ALA A 33 16.16 -28.01 -21.96
C ALA A 33 17.69 -27.88 -22.05
N ASP A 34 18.24 -26.74 -21.61
CA ASP A 34 19.68 -26.51 -21.52
C ASP A 34 20.36 -27.40 -20.47
N ASN A 35 19.61 -27.86 -19.44
CA ASN A 35 20.14 -28.62 -18.31
C ASN A 35 19.13 -29.68 -17.81
N PRO A 36 18.92 -30.79 -18.56
CA PRO A 36 17.78 -31.69 -18.37
C PRO A 36 17.75 -32.46 -17.05
N THR A 37 18.92 -32.71 -16.48
CA THR A 37 19.07 -33.49 -15.24
C THR A 37 19.02 -32.62 -13.98
N HIS A 38 18.85 -31.29 -14.11
CA HIS A 38 18.96 -30.37 -12.99
C HIS A 38 17.66 -30.34 -12.15
N PRO A 39 17.64 -30.88 -10.92
CA PRO A 39 16.42 -31.10 -10.15
C PRO A 39 15.68 -29.80 -9.81
N ARG A 40 16.40 -28.71 -9.51
CA ARG A 40 15.76 -27.40 -9.24
C ARG A 40 15.10 -26.77 -10.48
N LEU A 41 15.60 -27.03 -11.69
CA LEU A 41 14.99 -26.48 -12.91
C LEU A 41 13.72 -27.24 -13.24
N GLN A 42 13.72 -28.55 -12.99
CA GLN A 42 12.53 -29.37 -13.08
C GLN A 42 11.46 -28.90 -12.09
N GLN A 43 11.84 -28.66 -10.83
CA GLN A 43 10.93 -28.12 -9.81
C GLN A 43 10.38 -26.73 -10.17
N ARG A 44 11.19 -25.87 -10.77
CA ARG A 44 10.78 -24.53 -11.26
C ARG A 44 9.83 -24.61 -12.45
N LEU A 45 10.06 -25.54 -13.38
CA LEU A 45 9.14 -25.77 -14.49
C LEU A 45 7.79 -26.26 -13.96
N THR A 46 7.79 -27.26 -13.07
CA THR A 46 6.55 -27.76 -12.44
C THR A 46 5.78 -26.65 -11.72
N ALA A 47 6.48 -25.77 -10.98
CA ALA A 47 5.84 -24.63 -10.31
C ALA A 47 5.28 -23.59 -11.31
N ALA A 48 6.01 -23.29 -12.39
CA ALA A 48 5.55 -22.37 -13.43
C ALA A 48 4.34 -22.93 -14.20
N GLU A 49 4.35 -24.23 -14.51
CA GLU A 49 3.22 -24.93 -15.14
C GLU A 49 1.99 -24.94 -14.23
N ALA A 50 2.17 -25.15 -12.93
CA ALA A 50 1.08 -25.07 -11.95
C ALA A 50 0.49 -23.65 -11.85
N ASP A 51 1.32 -22.59 -11.80
CA ASP A 51 0.85 -21.19 -11.79
C ASP A 51 0.13 -20.82 -13.09
N HIS A 52 0.65 -21.28 -14.24
CA HIS A 52 0.00 -21.10 -15.53
C HIS A 52 -1.37 -21.78 -15.57
N ALA A 53 -1.46 -23.05 -15.15
CA ALA A 53 -2.71 -23.79 -15.11
C ALA A 53 -3.74 -23.12 -14.18
N GLN A 54 -3.34 -22.70 -12.99
CA GLN A 54 -4.22 -21.98 -12.06
C GLN A 54 -4.69 -20.65 -12.63
N THR A 55 -3.80 -19.89 -13.27
CA THR A 55 -4.12 -18.60 -13.88
C THR A 55 -5.06 -18.77 -15.08
N LEU A 56 -4.90 -19.84 -15.85
CA LEU A 56 -5.77 -20.18 -16.98
C LEU A 56 -7.20 -20.46 -16.52
N VAL A 57 -7.39 -21.27 -15.47
CA VAL A 57 -8.71 -21.54 -14.88
C VAL A 57 -9.40 -20.25 -14.43
N LEU A 58 -8.66 -19.33 -13.81
CA LEU A 58 -9.19 -18.03 -13.38
C LEU A 58 -9.53 -17.12 -14.56
N TYR A 59 -8.74 -17.18 -15.64
CA TYR A 59 -8.99 -16.42 -16.86
C TYR A 59 -10.26 -16.92 -17.56
N ASP A 60 -10.43 -18.23 -17.68
CA ASP A 60 -11.59 -18.83 -18.34
C ASP A 60 -12.88 -18.49 -17.61
N ALA A 61 -12.87 -18.35 -16.28
CA ALA A 61 -14.03 -17.92 -15.49
C ALA A 61 -14.42 -16.43 -15.70
N THR A 62 -13.61 -15.65 -16.42
CA THR A 62 -13.97 -14.28 -16.80
C THR A 62 -14.94 -14.27 -17.97
N PRO A 63 -15.77 -13.21 -18.14
CA PRO A 63 -16.71 -13.16 -19.27
C PRO A 63 -16.01 -13.25 -20.63
N GLY A 64 -14.82 -12.66 -20.76
CA GLY A 64 -14.11 -12.69 -22.04
C GLY A 64 -13.38 -14.01 -22.26
N GLY A 65 -12.86 -14.67 -21.23
CA GLY A 65 -12.35 -16.04 -21.33
C GLY A 65 -13.43 -17.01 -21.80
N GLN A 66 -14.64 -16.93 -21.24
CA GLN A 66 -15.78 -17.71 -21.70
C GLN A 66 -16.18 -17.40 -23.15
N SER A 67 -16.21 -16.13 -23.54
CA SER A 67 -16.50 -15.75 -24.93
C SER A 67 -15.46 -16.29 -25.91
N GLU A 68 -14.19 -16.29 -25.55
CA GLU A 68 -13.12 -16.88 -26.37
C GLU A 68 -13.20 -18.39 -26.44
N LEU A 69 -13.51 -19.08 -25.33
CA LEU A 69 -13.76 -20.52 -25.33
C LEU A 69 -14.93 -20.87 -26.25
N ARG A 70 -16.05 -20.13 -26.19
CA ARG A 70 -17.19 -20.32 -27.11
C ARG A 70 -16.79 -20.10 -28.56
N ALA A 71 -16.00 -19.07 -28.85
CA ALA A 71 -15.48 -18.81 -30.20
C ALA A 71 -14.57 -19.95 -30.67
N ALA A 72 -13.68 -20.45 -29.82
CA ALA A 72 -12.78 -21.57 -30.13
C ALA A 72 -13.55 -22.89 -30.37
N ILE A 73 -14.60 -23.17 -29.59
CA ILE A 73 -15.48 -24.33 -29.80
C ILE A 73 -16.16 -24.26 -31.17
N ALA A 74 -16.62 -23.06 -31.56
CA ALA A 74 -17.31 -22.84 -32.82
C ALA A 74 -16.40 -23.04 -34.05
N THR A 75 -15.10 -22.75 -33.93
CA THR A 75 -14.14 -22.84 -35.03
C THR A 75 -13.35 -24.15 -35.06
N THR A 76 -13.32 -24.91 -33.96
CA THR A 76 -12.61 -26.20 -33.88
C THR A 76 -13.37 -27.26 -34.67
N ALA A 77 -12.72 -27.95 -35.62
CA ALA A 77 -13.31 -29.06 -36.39
C ALA A 77 -13.19 -30.42 -35.69
N ASP A 78 -12.06 -30.66 -35.01
CA ASP A 78 -11.73 -31.92 -34.33
C ASP A 78 -12.70 -32.22 -33.16
N PRO A 79 -13.40 -33.37 -33.17
CA PRO A 79 -14.33 -33.73 -32.10
C PRO A 79 -13.69 -33.81 -30.71
N THR A 80 -12.46 -34.31 -30.61
CA THR A 80 -11.78 -34.51 -29.32
C THR A 80 -11.43 -33.18 -28.67
N THR A 81 -10.81 -32.28 -29.43
CA THR A 81 -10.48 -30.92 -28.99
C THR A 81 -11.74 -30.12 -28.67
N ARG A 82 -12.80 -30.26 -29.48
CA ARG A 82 -14.09 -29.61 -29.23
C ARG A 82 -14.71 -30.08 -27.92
N HIS A 83 -14.64 -31.39 -27.62
CA HIS A 83 -15.12 -31.93 -26.36
C HIS A 83 -14.33 -31.37 -25.16
N ALA A 84 -13.00 -31.34 -25.24
CA ALA A 84 -12.15 -30.78 -24.19
C ALA A 84 -12.43 -29.28 -23.92
N LEU A 85 -12.61 -28.48 -24.97
CA LEU A 85 -12.96 -27.07 -24.84
C LEU A 85 -14.36 -26.88 -24.22
N THR A 86 -15.31 -27.75 -24.56
CA THR A 86 -16.66 -27.73 -23.97
C THR A 86 -16.63 -28.04 -22.48
N GLU A 87 -15.89 -29.06 -22.04
CA GLU A 87 -15.72 -29.38 -20.61
C GLU A 87 -15.07 -28.19 -19.87
N ARG A 88 -14.03 -27.60 -20.46
CA ARG A 88 -13.33 -26.43 -19.90
C ARG A 88 -14.25 -25.20 -19.78
N LEU A 89 -15.13 -24.97 -20.75
CA LEU A 89 -16.15 -23.93 -20.67
C LEU A 89 -17.15 -24.20 -19.54
N ARG A 90 -17.61 -25.45 -19.39
CA ARG A 90 -18.55 -25.84 -18.31
C ARG A 90 -17.95 -25.57 -16.94
N ASP A 91 -16.69 -25.95 -16.73
CA ASP A 91 -15.99 -25.74 -15.47
C ASP A 91 -15.78 -24.24 -15.18
N ALA A 92 -15.46 -23.45 -16.21
CA ALA A 92 -15.34 -22.00 -16.11
C ALA A 92 -16.66 -21.29 -15.77
N GLU A 93 -17.77 -21.75 -16.35
CA GLU A 93 -19.12 -21.24 -16.05
C GLU A 93 -19.53 -21.57 -14.61
N LYS A 94 -19.25 -22.80 -14.16
CA LYS A 94 -19.49 -23.23 -12.78
C LYS A 94 -18.68 -22.38 -11.78
N LEU A 95 -17.39 -22.22 -12.00
CA LEU A 95 -16.52 -21.41 -11.13
C LEU A 95 -16.99 -19.96 -11.06
N ARG A 96 -17.42 -19.38 -12.18
CA ARG A 96 -17.98 -18.03 -12.22
C ARG A 96 -19.29 -17.92 -11.42
N ALA A 97 -20.16 -18.92 -11.52
CA ALA A 97 -21.40 -18.97 -10.75
C ALA A 97 -21.11 -19.04 -9.24
N GLU A 98 -20.21 -19.94 -8.83
CA GLU A 98 -19.78 -20.08 -7.43
C GLU A 98 -19.20 -18.78 -6.87
N GLN A 99 -18.34 -18.10 -7.64
CA GLN A 99 -17.79 -16.79 -7.28
C GLN A 99 -18.89 -15.75 -7.13
N THR A 100 -19.82 -15.67 -8.09
CA THR A 100 -20.95 -14.73 -8.07
C THR A 100 -21.85 -14.95 -6.86
N ASP A 101 -22.12 -16.20 -6.50
CA ASP A 101 -22.96 -16.55 -5.36
C ASP A 101 -22.25 -16.34 -4.02
N ALA A 102 -20.93 -16.57 -3.95
CA ALA A 102 -20.12 -16.21 -2.79
C ALA A 102 -20.20 -14.70 -2.52
N LEU A 103 -20.08 -13.88 -3.57
CA LEU A 103 -20.16 -12.42 -3.48
C LEU A 103 -21.54 -11.91 -3.03
N ARG A 104 -22.61 -12.54 -3.54
CA ARG A 104 -23.99 -12.24 -3.12
C ARG A 104 -24.19 -12.54 -1.64
N ARG A 105 -23.68 -13.68 -1.15
CA ARG A 105 -23.75 -14.07 0.26
C ARG A 105 -22.97 -13.12 1.17
N THR A 106 -21.78 -12.69 0.77
CA THR A 106 -21.01 -11.69 1.53
C THR A 106 -21.74 -10.35 1.64
N ARG A 107 -22.43 -9.91 0.58
CA ARG A 107 -23.25 -8.68 0.59
C ARG A 107 -24.49 -8.80 1.47
N ALA A 108 -25.19 -9.94 1.43
CA ALA A 108 -26.40 -10.17 2.24
C ALA A 108 -26.08 -10.32 3.75
N GLY A 109 -24.89 -10.81 4.11
CA GLY A 109 -24.43 -10.88 5.50
C GLY A 109 -24.11 -9.50 6.12
N GLN A 110 -23.84 -8.48 5.30
CA GLN A 110 -23.56 -7.11 5.77
C GLN A 110 -24.84 -6.30 6.06
N THR A 111 -25.99 -6.69 5.52
CA THR A 111 -27.25 -5.94 5.68
C THR A 111 -28.12 -6.36 6.88
N HIS A 112 -27.76 -7.43 7.60
CA HIS A 112 -28.57 -7.96 8.71
C HIS A 112 -28.02 -7.65 10.13
N GLN A 113 -26.91 -6.93 10.25
CA GLN A 113 -26.39 -6.43 11.53
C GLN A 113 -26.17 -4.91 11.48
N GLU A 114 -27.24 -4.13 11.38
CA GLU A 114 -27.28 -2.77 11.95
C GLU A 114 -28.71 -2.20 11.90
N GLY A 115 -29.35 -2.25 13.07
CA GLY A 115 -30.25 -1.23 13.64
C GLY A 115 -31.29 -0.55 12.76
N THR A 116 -32.53 -0.97 12.98
CA THR A 116 -33.75 -0.15 12.94
C THR A 116 -33.59 1.23 13.60
N GLY A 117 -34.06 2.30 12.95
CA GLY A 117 -34.19 3.64 13.54
C GLY A 117 -34.54 4.72 12.52
N ASP A 118 -35.83 4.98 12.38
CA ASP A 118 -36.50 5.96 11.52
C ASP A 118 -36.23 7.43 11.92
N ALA A 119 -36.08 8.34 10.94
CA ALA A 119 -36.71 9.68 10.90
C ALA A 119 -36.21 10.56 9.73
N GLN A 120 -37.19 10.98 8.92
CA GLN A 120 -37.16 11.95 7.81
C GLN A 120 -36.90 13.42 8.24
N ARG A 121 -36.14 14.20 7.44
CA ARG A 121 -36.28 15.64 7.08
C ARG A 121 -35.01 16.06 6.30
N GLY A 122 -34.94 16.85 5.23
CA GLY A 122 -35.84 17.68 4.43
C GLY A 122 -34.96 18.69 3.65
N THR A 123 -35.07 18.68 2.32
CA THR A 123 -34.88 19.76 1.29
C THR A 123 -33.76 20.81 1.37
N ASP A 124 -33.09 20.96 0.21
CA ASP A 124 -32.59 22.17 -0.48
C ASP A 124 -31.62 23.13 0.24
N ASP A 125 -30.44 23.38 -0.33
CA ASP A 125 -30.20 24.57 -1.15
C ASP A 125 -28.80 24.55 -1.84
N THR A 126 -28.77 25.35 -2.88
CA THR A 126 -27.85 25.66 -3.97
C THR A 126 -26.36 25.90 -3.65
N GLY A 127 -25.57 25.64 -4.70
CA GLY A 127 -24.11 25.63 -4.64
C GLY A 127 -23.44 27.00 -4.64
N THR A 128 -22.15 26.98 -4.29
CA THR A 128 -21.14 27.91 -4.80
C THR A 128 -19.77 27.25 -4.67
N GLN A 129 -19.02 27.31 -5.76
CA GLN A 129 -17.66 26.80 -5.93
C GLN A 129 -16.68 27.44 -4.93
N ARG A 130 -15.71 26.67 -4.39
CA ARG A 130 -14.43 27.24 -3.96
C ARG A 130 -13.21 26.36 -4.24
N SER A 131 -12.29 27.05 -4.89
CA SER A 131 -10.91 26.80 -5.26
C SER A 131 -10.01 26.07 -4.25
N ILE A 132 -9.24 25.17 -4.85
CA ILE A 132 -7.86 24.75 -4.60
C ILE A 132 -6.98 25.76 -3.80
N LEU A 133 -6.32 25.23 -2.75
CA LEU A 133 -5.08 25.65 -2.06
C LEU A 133 -4.78 27.14 -1.85
N GLU A 134 -4.70 27.59 -0.59
CA GLU A 134 -3.51 28.31 -0.11
C GLU A 134 -3.36 28.40 1.43
N ASN A 135 -2.12 28.13 1.89
CA ASN A 135 -1.38 28.72 3.01
C ASN A 135 -2.13 29.23 4.26
N LEU A 136 -2.10 28.42 5.34
CA LEU A 136 -2.41 28.84 6.71
C LEU A 136 -1.35 29.80 7.27
N ARG A 137 -1.62 31.11 7.20
CA ARG A 137 -1.17 32.08 8.21
C ARG A 137 -2.18 32.05 9.36
N VAL A 138 -1.70 31.82 10.58
CA VAL A 138 -2.49 31.94 11.81
C VAL A 138 -2.11 33.28 12.44
N GLU A 139 -3.08 34.21 12.50
CA GLU A 139 -3.03 35.38 13.37
C GLU A 139 -3.79 35.08 14.68
N PRO A 140 -3.36 35.62 15.84
CA PRO A 140 -3.85 35.22 17.15
C PRO A 140 -4.95 36.14 17.71
N GLY A 141 -5.82 35.56 18.54
CA GLY A 141 -6.57 36.29 19.58
C GLY A 141 -7.88 35.60 20.00
N PRO A 142 -8.47 35.93 21.16
CA PRO A 142 -7.90 36.48 22.40
C PRO A 142 -8.14 35.56 23.63
N THR A 143 -7.45 35.94 24.70
CA THR A 143 -7.38 35.36 26.05
C THR A 143 -8.69 35.31 26.86
N GLY A 144 -8.77 34.30 27.73
CA GLY A 144 -9.56 34.26 28.98
C GLY A 144 -9.80 32.80 29.41
N SER A 145 -9.50 32.29 30.61
CA SER A 145 -9.15 32.88 31.90
C SER A 145 -8.32 31.89 32.72
N ARG A 146 -7.58 32.46 33.68
CA ARG A 146 -6.82 31.79 34.76
C ARG A 146 -7.59 30.67 35.47
N ALA A 147 -6.88 29.59 35.76
CA ALA A 147 -7.03 28.86 37.02
C ALA A 147 -5.62 28.59 37.56
N ASP A 148 -5.26 29.41 38.55
CA ASP A 148 -4.11 29.29 39.41
C ASP A 148 -4.34 28.13 40.40
N ARG A 149 -3.37 27.23 40.52
CA ARG A 149 -3.13 26.39 41.69
C ARG A 149 -1.82 25.61 41.51
N ASP A 150 -0.78 26.18 42.09
CA ASP A 150 0.32 25.52 42.80
C ASP A 150 0.30 23.99 42.80
N ARG A 151 1.30 23.39 42.14
CA ARG A 151 2.04 22.24 42.69
C ARG A 151 3.50 22.33 42.26
N ASP A 152 4.35 22.56 43.27
CA ASP A 152 5.79 22.39 43.25
C ASP A 152 6.24 21.04 42.63
N PRO A 153 7.44 21.00 42.00
CA PRO A 153 8.00 19.77 41.47
C PRO A 153 8.68 18.97 42.60
N LEU A 154 8.07 17.84 42.97
CA LEU A 154 8.78 16.83 43.76
C LEU A 154 9.72 16.06 42.85
N ASP A 155 10.99 16.46 42.91
CA ASP A 155 12.14 15.66 42.56
C ASP A 155 12.09 14.32 43.31
N ARG A 156 11.89 13.23 42.56
CA ARG A 156 12.17 11.86 43.02
C ARG A 156 12.90 11.13 41.90
N SER A 157 14.22 11.20 42.00
CA SER A 157 15.14 10.13 41.58
C SER A 157 14.66 8.78 42.15
N GLU A 158 14.17 7.90 41.28
CA GLU A 158 14.22 6.45 41.48
C GLU A 158 14.49 5.76 40.14
N ASP A 159 15.74 5.33 40.00
CA ASP A 159 16.22 4.27 39.13
C ASP A 159 15.37 3.01 39.35
N ARG A 160 14.55 2.64 38.37
CA ARG A 160 13.77 1.38 38.37
C ARG A 160 13.81 0.81 36.95
N GLY A 161 14.52 -0.31 36.81
CA GLY A 161 14.84 -0.99 35.56
C GLY A 161 13.74 -0.93 34.48
N SER A 162 14.15 -0.49 33.29
CA SER A 162 13.35 -0.27 32.09
C SER A 162 12.36 -1.42 31.82
N ARG A 163 11.13 -1.29 32.32
CA ARG A 163 9.99 -2.06 31.82
C ARG A 163 9.64 -1.45 30.47
N SER A 164 9.71 -2.23 29.39
CA SER A 164 9.23 -1.79 28.07
C SER A 164 7.86 -1.13 28.22
N PRO A 165 7.65 0.10 27.68
CA PRO A 165 6.40 0.81 27.85
C PRO A 165 5.26 -0.05 27.31
N ARG A 166 4.23 -0.29 28.13
CA ARG A 166 2.99 -0.89 27.63
C ARG A 166 2.22 0.20 26.92
N LEU A 167 2.07 0.06 25.60
CA LEU A 167 1.29 0.97 24.78
C LEU A 167 -0.17 0.54 24.82
N LEU A 168 -1.07 1.51 24.69
CA LEU A 168 -2.49 1.24 24.56
C LEU A 168 -2.93 1.71 23.17
N ILE A 169 -2.96 0.79 22.22
CA ILE A 169 -3.33 1.08 20.83
C ILE A 169 -4.68 0.43 20.59
N SER A 170 -5.68 1.24 20.22
CA SER A 170 -7.05 0.78 19.94
C SER A 170 -7.66 -0.09 21.06
N GLY A 171 -7.36 0.25 22.32
CA GLY A 171 -7.82 -0.48 23.51
C GLY A 171 -7.07 -1.78 23.81
N GLN A 172 -6.07 -2.15 23.01
CA GLN A 172 -5.23 -3.32 23.22
C GLN A 172 -3.90 -2.94 23.87
N GLN A 173 -3.48 -3.71 24.88
CA GLN A 173 -2.17 -3.53 25.52
C GLN A 173 -1.08 -4.16 24.66
N ILE A 174 -0.19 -3.32 24.13
CA ILE A 174 0.90 -3.72 23.26
C ILE A 174 2.23 -3.61 23.99
N ARG A 175 3.05 -4.64 23.83
CA ARG A 175 4.43 -4.64 24.31
C ARG A 175 5.34 -4.52 23.09
N PRO A 176 5.93 -3.35 22.84
CA PRO A 176 6.80 -3.18 21.71
C PRO A 176 8.06 -4.04 21.87
N VAL A 177 8.52 -4.61 20.75
CA VAL A 177 9.76 -5.38 20.67
C VAL A 177 10.97 -4.46 20.90
N ALA A 178 10.89 -3.24 20.37
CA ALA A 178 11.90 -2.20 20.53
C ALA A 178 11.27 -0.81 20.49
N THR A 179 11.96 0.17 21.08
CA THR A 179 11.63 1.60 20.95
C THR A 179 12.83 2.31 20.35
N HIS A 180 12.59 3.05 19.27
CA HIS A 180 13.61 3.71 18.48
C HIS A 180 13.50 5.22 18.66
N ASN A 181 14.60 5.85 19.04
CA ASN A 181 14.71 7.29 19.24
C ASN A 181 15.65 7.89 18.19
N LEU A 182 15.33 9.09 17.70
CA LEU A 182 16.30 9.88 16.93
C LEU A 182 17.33 10.52 17.87
N SER A 183 18.47 10.92 17.33
CA SER A 183 19.47 11.66 18.11
C SER A 183 18.93 13.03 18.50
N ALA A 184 19.43 13.57 19.62
CA ALA A 184 19.01 14.89 20.11
C ALA A 184 19.18 16.00 19.06
N SER A 185 20.26 15.94 18.27
CA SER A 185 20.51 16.89 17.17
C SER A 185 19.45 16.80 16.07
N VAL A 186 19.02 15.59 15.69
CA VAL A 186 17.95 15.41 14.70
C VAL A 186 16.61 15.88 15.24
N CYS A 187 16.29 15.58 16.50
CA CYS A 187 15.07 16.07 17.16
C CYS A 187 15.02 17.60 17.19
N ALA A 188 16.11 18.26 17.60
CA ALA A 188 16.21 19.72 17.60
C ALA A 188 15.99 20.32 16.19
N GLY A 189 16.49 19.66 15.14
CA GLY A 189 16.24 20.06 13.75
C GLY A 189 14.77 19.97 13.34
N PHE A 190 14.02 18.99 13.84
CA PHE A 190 12.58 18.89 13.63
C PHE A 190 11.80 19.94 14.41
N GLU A 191 12.15 20.16 15.68
CA GLU A 191 11.53 21.18 16.54
C GLU A 191 11.68 22.59 15.96
N ALA A 192 12.87 22.94 15.47
CA ALA A 192 13.13 24.22 14.79
C ALA A 192 12.20 24.46 13.58
N ARG A 193 11.71 23.37 12.96
CA ARG A 193 10.79 23.38 11.81
C ARG A 193 9.33 23.18 12.22
N ARG A 194 9.04 23.13 13.53
CA ARG A 194 7.72 22.85 14.12
C ARG A 194 7.14 21.50 13.65
N LEU A 195 7.99 20.47 13.65
CA LEU A 195 7.64 19.10 13.30
C LEU A 195 7.79 18.20 14.54
N SER A 196 6.87 17.25 14.72
CA SER A 196 6.97 16.27 15.81
C SER A 196 7.96 15.16 15.44
N ALA A 197 8.76 14.73 16.41
CA ALA A 197 9.71 13.63 16.28
C ALA A 197 9.55 12.63 17.45
N PRO A 198 8.38 11.96 17.55
CA PRO A 198 8.14 11.00 18.63
C PRO A 198 9.01 9.75 18.46
N PRO A 199 9.30 9.01 19.54
CA PRO A 199 9.84 7.67 19.44
C PRO A 199 8.92 6.78 18.59
N LEU A 200 9.52 5.83 17.87
CA LEU A 200 8.76 4.78 17.18
C LEU A 200 8.91 3.44 17.88
N HIS A 201 7.80 2.73 17.97
CA HIS A 201 7.69 1.46 18.65
C HIS A 201 7.52 0.33 17.64
N GLU A 202 8.40 -0.66 17.72
CA GLU A 202 8.39 -1.82 16.84
C GLU A 202 7.39 -2.86 17.35
N LEU A 203 6.42 -3.25 16.53
CA LEU A 203 5.39 -4.21 16.87
C LEU A 203 5.91 -5.65 16.81
N SER A 204 5.36 -6.52 17.65
CA SER A 204 5.56 -7.96 17.56
C SER A 204 4.86 -8.52 16.31
N PRO A 205 5.37 -9.60 15.68
CA PRO A 205 4.66 -10.32 14.62
C PRO A 205 3.26 -10.83 15.03
N THR A 206 2.98 -10.94 16.33
CA THR A 206 1.63 -11.28 16.84
C THR A 206 0.64 -10.13 16.72
N ASP A 207 1.13 -8.90 16.63
CA ASP A 207 0.33 -7.67 16.77
C ASP A 207 0.14 -6.94 15.42
N VAL A 208 0.51 -7.58 14.31
CA VAL A 208 0.44 -7.00 12.95
C VAL A 208 -0.98 -6.61 12.53
N GLY A 209 -2.00 -7.25 13.11
CA GLY A 209 -3.41 -6.94 12.86
C GLY A 209 -3.72 -5.48 13.19
N ILE A 210 -3.10 -4.93 14.23
CA ILE A 210 -3.31 -3.54 14.67
C ILE A 210 -2.82 -2.57 13.61
N TYR A 211 -1.63 -2.81 13.07
CA TYR A 211 -1.05 -1.99 12.01
C TYR A 211 -1.96 -2.00 10.77
N ARG A 212 -2.41 -3.19 10.37
CA ARG A 212 -3.32 -3.36 9.24
C ARG A 212 -4.66 -2.67 9.47
N ASP A 213 -5.24 -2.80 10.66
CA ASP A 213 -6.52 -2.18 11.03
C ASP A 213 -6.45 -0.66 10.97
N GLN A 214 -5.36 -0.05 11.43
CA GLN A 214 -5.15 1.40 11.31
C GLN A 214 -5.08 1.84 9.85
N MET A 215 -4.37 1.12 8.99
CA MET A 215 -4.35 1.44 7.55
C MET A 215 -5.72 1.29 6.88
N LEU A 216 -6.49 0.25 7.23
CA LEU A 216 -7.85 0.06 6.71
C LEU A 216 -8.80 1.15 7.23
N GLU A 217 -8.65 1.57 8.49
CA GLU A 217 -9.38 2.68 9.07
C GLU A 217 -9.06 3.99 8.34
N LEU A 218 -7.77 4.26 8.08
CA LEU A 218 -7.34 5.42 7.29
C LEU A 218 -7.91 5.39 5.87
N ALA A 219 -7.92 4.22 5.23
CA ALA A 219 -8.46 4.04 3.89
C ALA A 219 -9.95 4.41 3.78
N ARG A 220 -10.73 4.19 4.84
CA ARG A 220 -12.14 4.58 4.90
C ARG A 220 -12.35 6.08 5.11
N LYS A 221 -11.42 6.75 5.81
CA LYS A 221 -11.55 8.16 6.24
C LYS A 221 -10.83 9.15 5.32
N ASN A 222 -9.91 8.68 4.46
CA ASN A 222 -9.06 9.54 3.65
C ASN A 222 -9.10 9.11 2.17
N PRO A 223 -9.64 9.94 1.26
CA PRO A 223 -9.72 9.61 -0.17
C PRO A 223 -8.33 9.45 -0.83
N TYR A 224 -7.28 10.03 -0.25
CA TYR A 224 -5.91 9.90 -0.77
C TYR A 224 -5.20 8.60 -0.33
N ALA A 225 -5.79 7.81 0.56
CA ALA A 225 -5.16 6.60 1.09
C ALA A 225 -5.00 5.49 0.03
N ALA A 226 -5.69 5.56 -1.10
CA ALA A 226 -5.50 4.65 -2.24
C ALA A 226 -4.08 4.72 -2.84
N SER A 227 -3.30 5.75 -2.49
CA SER A 227 -1.88 5.89 -2.87
C SER A 227 -0.92 5.02 -2.05
N VAL A 228 -1.41 4.30 -1.05
CA VAL A 228 -0.60 3.44 -0.18
C VAL A 228 -1.17 2.02 -0.19
N TYR A 229 -0.32 1.04 -0.49
CA TYR A 229 -0.71 -0.36 -0.50
C TYR A 229 -0.82 -0.93 0.93
N VAL A 230 -1.86 -1.74 1.18
CA VAL A 230 -2.08 -2.41 2.46
C VAL A 230 -1.90 -3.92 2.29
N TYR A 231 -0.76 -4.45 2.75
CA TYR A 231 -0.46 -5.89 2.71
C TYR A 231 -1.36 -6.70 3.65
N ASP A 232 -1.41 -8.01 3.42
CA ASP A 232 -2.05 -8.92 4.36
C ASP A 232 -1.20 -9.16 5.62
N GLU A 233 -1.80 -9.75 6.65
CA GLU A 233 -1.09 -10.01 7.91
C GLU A 233 0.07 -11.00 7.77
N HIS A 234 0.00 -11.96 6.85
CA HIS A 234 1.07 -12.93 6.64
C HIS A 234 2.32 -12.23 6.08
N GLU A 235 2.15 -11.33 5.12
CA GLU A 235 3.23 -10.51 4.59
C GLU A 235 3.77 -9.53 5.65
N TYR A 236 2.89 -8.85 6.38
CA TYR A 236 3.32 -7.92 7.44
C TYR A 236 4.08 -8.59 8.58
N ARG A 237 3.81 -9.88 8.90
CA ARG A 237 4.60 -10.66 9.87
C ARG A 237 6.08 -10.80 9.48
N GLN A 238 6.40 -10.63 8.21
CA GLN A 238 7.76 -10.72 7.68
C GLN A 238 8.45 -9.36 7.58
N MET A 239 7.78 -8.29 8.02
CA MET A 239 8.27 -6.92 7.98
C MET A 239 8.49 -6.38 9.40
N ARG A 240 9.32 -5.35 9.51
CA ARG A 240 9.45 -4.58 10.75
C ARG A 240 8.42 -3.47 10.73
N LEU A 241 7.45 -3.50 11.64
CA LEU A 241 6.36 -2.52 11.70
C LEU A 241 6.63 -1.54 12.85
N LEU A 242 6.73 -0.26 12.51
CA LEU A 242 7.04 0.82 13.45
C LEU A 242 5.82 1.72 13.58
N VAL A 243 5.39 2.02 14.80
CA VAL A 243 4.23 2.88 15.06
C VAL A 243 4.52 3.93 16.14
N THR A 244 3.77 5.02 16.14
CA THR A 244 3.71 5.94 17.29
C THR A 244 3.06 5.27 18.50
N ASP A 245 3.22 5.85 19.68
CA ASP A 245 2.68 5.35 20.95
C ASP A 245 1.14 5.24 20.97
N ASP A 246 0.46 6.12 20.23
CA ASP A 246 -0.99 6.08 19.99
C ASP A 246 -1.40 5.12 18.85
N GLY A 247 -0.43 4.57 18.11
CA GLY A 247 -0.63 3.71 16.94
C GLY A 247 -1.23 4.40 15.71
N LYS A 248 -1.43 5.72 15.74
CA LYS A 248 -2.13 6.48 14.68
C LYS A 248 -1.19 6.95 13.57
N ALA A 249 0.10 6.68 13.65
CA ALA A 249 1.01 6.78 12.52
C ALA A 249 2.00 5.61 12.53
N GLY A 250 2.42 5.17 11.36
CA GLY A 250 3.29 4.01 11.25
C GLY A 250 3.93 3.83 9.88
N VAL A 251 4.97 3.01 9.85
CA VAL A 251 5.73 2.67 8.65
C VAL A 251 6.23 1.24 8.72
N ALA A 252 6.20 0.52 7.60
CA ALA A 252 6.69 -0.83 7.49
C ALA A 252 8.02 -0.86 6.73
N LEU A 253 8.94 -1.70 7.20
CA LEU A 253 10.24 -1.92 6.57
C LEU A 253 10.35 -3.38 6.14
N LYS A 254 10.33 -3.61 4.82
CA LYS A 254 10.46 -4.91 4.16
C LYS A 254 11.91 -5.10 3.69
N GLY A 255 12.75 -5.66 4.55
CA GLY A 255 14.19 -5.68 4.30
C GLY A 255 14.76 -4.25 4.36
N ASP A 256 15.18 -3.72 3.21
CA ASP A 256 15.66 -2.33 3.05
C ASP A 256 14.63 -1.39 2.42
N GLU A 257 13.43 -1.89 2.11
CA GLU A 257 12.38 -1.17 1.41
C GLU A 257 11.33 -0.62 2.37
N ILE A 258 11.09 0.69 2.30
CA ILE A 258 10.05 1.34 3.08
C ILE A 258 8.73 1.19 2.33
N VAL A 259 7.74 0.59 3.00
CA VAL A 259 6.41 0.37 2.45
C VAL A 259 5.33 0.80 3.45
N SER A 260 4.11 1.00 2.94
CA SER A 260 2.90 1.14 3.77
C SER A 260 2.97 2.21 4.87
N ALA A 261 3.65 3.33 4.61
CA ALA A 261 3.71 4.45 5.54
C ALA A 261 2.35 5.17 5.63
N PHE A 262 1.88 5.46 6.84
CA PHE A 262 0.60 6.10 7.09
C PHE A 262 0.64 7.04 8.29
N ALA A 263 -0.25 8.03 8.30
CA ALA A 263 -0.49 8.88 9.45
C ALA A 263 -1.94 9.37 9.42
N HIS A 264 -2.65 9.19 10.53
CA HIS A 264 -3.99 9.71 10.73
C HIS A 264 -3.97 11.21 11.07
N LYS A 265 -5.05 11.92 10.72
CA LYS A 265 -5.21 13.36 11.05
C LYS A 265 -5.33 13.61 12.55
N ASP A 266 -5.92 12.66 13.28
CA ASP A 266 -6.12 12.65 14.72
C ASP A 266 -4.95 12.01 15.49
N CYS A 267 -3.80 11.78 14.85
CA CYS A 267 -2.58 11.37 15.52
C CYS A 267 -2.13 12.42 16.53
N ALA A 268 -1.73 11.98 17.73
CA ALA A 268 -1.21 12.82 18.81
C ALA A 268 0.10 13.54 18.43
N HIS A 269 0.76 13.08 17.36
CA HIS A 269 2.03 13.61 16.85
C HIS A 269 1.86 14.26 15.49
N PRO A 270 1.39 15.53 15.44
CA PRO A 270 1.14 16.20 14.18
C PRO A 270 2.44 16.34 13.37
N ARG A 271 2.33 16.08 12.06
CA ARG A 271 3.44 16.20 11.09
C ARG A 271 4.63 15.27 11.37
N ALA A 272 4.43 14.18 12.12
CA ALA A 272 5.48 13.21 12.43
C ALA A 272 6.00 12.40 11.24
N ALA A 273 5.31 12.42 10.09
CA ALA A 273 5.67 11.61 8.91
C ALA A 273 7.12 11.83 8.43
N ARG A 274 7.65 13.07 8.54
CA ARG A 274 9.06 13.35 8.19
C ARG A 274 10.04 12.73 9.18
N ALA A 275 9.75 12.81 10.48
CA ALA A 275 10.56 12.17 11.51
C ALA A 275 10.51 10.65 11.39
N MET A 276 9.33 10.07 11.12
CA MET A 276 9.18 8.64 10.88
C MET A 276 10.10 8.14 9.76
N LEU A 277 10.22 8.90 8.68
CA LEU A 277 11.13 8.54 7.60
C LEU A 277 12.61 8.67 7.97
N ARG A 278 12.97 9.55 8.92
CA ARG A 278 14.33 9.56 9.49
C ARG A 278 14.59 8.36 10.37
N HIS A 279 13.60 7.88 11.12
CA HIS A 279 13.74 6.64 11.87
C HIS A 279 14.00 5.47 10.91
N THR A 280 13.22 5.35 9.84
CA THR A 280 13.39 4.23 8.91
C THR A 280 14.72 4.24 8.20
N THR A 281 15.25 5.40 7.79
CA THR A 281 16.60 5.47 7.20
C THR A 281 17.69 5.11 8.22
N ALA A 282 17.56 5.54 9.48
CA ALA A 282 18.45 5.11 10.56
C ALA A 282 18.38 3.58 10.81
N LEU A 283 17.22 2.96 10.58
CA LEU A 283 16.98 1.53 10.77
C LEU A 283 17.28 0.65 9.55
N GLY A 284 17.86 1.20 8.49
CA GLY A 284 18.27 0.42 7.31
C GLY A 284 17.34 0.56 6.10
N GLY A 285 16.34 1.44 6.15
CA GLY A 285 15.57 1.83 4.97
C GLY A 285 16.45 2.53 3.95
N ARG A 286 16.51 1.99 2.73
CA ARG A 286 17.36 2.47 1.64
C ARG A 286 16.61 2.75 0.36
N ARG A 287 15.41 2.21 0.18
CA ARG A 287 14.62 2.40 -1.05
C ARG A 287 13.12 2.43 -0.78
N LEU A 288 12.39 3.02 -1.72
CA LEU A 288 10.93 3.02 -1.77
C LEU A 288 10.46 3.35 -3.18
N ASP A 289 9.19 3.10 -3.45
CA ASP A 289 8.47 3.61 -4.60
C ASP A 289 7.17 4.27 -4.16
N CYS A 290 6.72 5.26 -4.93
CA CYS A 290 5.49 5.97 -4.64
C CYS A 290 4.90 6.64 -5.88
N PHE A 291 3.62 6.96 -5.85
CA PHE A 291 3.01 7.79 -6.88
C PHE A 291 3.54 9.24 -6.78
N ASP A 292 3.79 9.86 -7.93
CA ASP A 292 4.22 11.26 -8.10
C ASP A 292 3.13 12.27 -7.69
N THR A 293 2.87 12.29 -6.39
CA THR A 293 1.85 13.08 -5.71
C THR A 293 2.52 14.06 -4.75
N VAL A 294 2.08 14.12 -3.48
CA VAL A 294 2.75 14.86 -2.40
C VAL A 294 3.81 14.02 -1.70
N LEU A 295 3.83 12.71 -1.93
CA LEU A 295 4.71 11.77 -1.24
C LEU A 295 6.20 11.98 -1.57
N PRO A 296 6.62 12.20 -2.83
CA PRO A 296 8.03 12.40 -3.13
C PRO A 296 8.67 13.59 -2.40
N ASP A 297 7.92 14.68 -2.16
CA ASP A 297 8.39 15.83 -1.36
C ASP A 297 8.72 15.43 0.08
N LEU A 298 7.90 14.56 0.67
CA LEU A 298 8.11 14.04 2.02
C LEU A 298 9.36 13.16 2.07
N TYR A 299 9.55 12.30 1.07
CA TYR A 299 10.69 11.40 0.98
C TYR A 299 12.00 12.13 0.65
N ALA A 300 11.96 13.16 -0.19
CA ALA A 300 13.12 13.98 -0.49
C ALA A 300 13.62 14.75 0.73
N ASP A 301 12.72 15.25 1.58
CA ASP A 301 13.12 15.78 2.89
C ASP A 301 13.88 14.72 3.67
N ALA A 302 13.40 13.46 3.64
CA ALA A 302 14.03 12.31 4.28
C ALA A 302 15.35 11.83 3.63
N GLY A 303 15.81 12.47 2.55
CA GLY A 303 17.07 12.15 1.86
C GLY A 303 16.90 11.11 0.74
N PHE A 304 15.67 10.85 0.30
CA PHE A 304 15.44 10.00 -0.85
C PHE A 304 15.54 10.80 -2.14
N VAL A 305 16.30 10.31 -3.10
CA VAL A 305 16.44 10.90 -4.43
C VAL A 305 15.76 10.02 -5.47
N PRO A 306 15.04 10.60 -6.46
CA PRO A 306 14.47 9.84 -7.57
C PRO A 306 15.56 9.20 -8.44
N VAL A 307 15.47 7.90 -8.64
CA VAL A 307 16.45 7.12 -9.44
C VAL A 307 15.86 6.48 -10.68
N ALA A 308 14.53 6.30 -10.70
CA ALA A 308 13.79 5.84 -11.84
C ALA A 308 12.33 6.31 -11.76
N ARG A 309 11.62 6.26 -12.89
CA ARG A 309 10.22 6.63 -13.04
C ARG A 309 9.54 5.67 -13.99
N LEU A 310 8.33 5.23 -13.66
CA LEU A 310 7.50 4.41 -14.52
C LEU A 310 6.22 5.17 -14.83
N ARG A 311 5.86 5.25 -16.12
CA ARG A 311 4.62 5.90 -16.56
C ARG A 311 3.42 5.24 -15.90
N TRP A 312 2.44 6.04 -15.48
CA TRP A 312 1.17 5.50 -15.01
C TRP A 312 0.55 4.56 -16.06
N ASN A 313 0.02 3.44 -15.57
CA ASN A 313 -0.74 2.50 -16.35
C ASN A 313 -2.07 2.22 -15.64
N ASP A 314 -3.18 2.57 -16.28
CA ASP A 314 -4.54 2.42 -15.76
C ASP A 314 -4.86 0.95 -15.38
N ASP A 315 -4.19 -0.04 -15.99
CA ASP A 315 -4.37 -1.46 -15.67
C ASP A 315 -3.84 -1.86 -14.28
N TYR A 316 -2.95 -1.03 -13.72
CA TYR A 316 -2.35 -1.20 -12.39
C TYR A 316 -2.83 -0.13 -11.40
N ALA A 317 -3.86 0.65 -11.76
CA ALA A 317 -4.47 1.62 -10.86
C ALA A 317 -4.94 0.94 -9.56
N PRO A 318 -4.62 1.50 -8.37
CA PRO A 318 -5.07 0.92 -7.12
C PRO A 318 -6.58 0.77 -7.02
N ASP A 319 -7.00 -0.19 -6.22
CA ASP A 319 -8.40 -0.44 -5.93
C ASP A 319 -9.07 0.79 -5.31
N GLY A 320 -10.10 1.32 -5.97
CA GLY A 320 -10.81 2.51 -5.49
C GLY A 320 -10.09 3.83 -5.80
N TRP A 321 -9.10 3.83 -6.71
CA TRP A 321 -8.45 5.04 -7.18
C TRP A 321 -9.45 6.00 -7.83
N ASP A 322 -9.52 7.22 -7.28
CA ASP A 322 -10.36 8.29 -7.81
C ASP A 322 -9.50 9.30 -8.60
N TYR A 323 -9.62 9.25 -9.93
CA TYR A 323 -8.91 10.15 -10.83
C TYR A 323 -9.20 11.63 -10.57
N ASP A 324 -10.38 11.97 -10.04
CA ASP A 324 -10.73 13.34 -9.71
C ASP A 324 -10.02 13.80 -8.44
N THR A 325 -9.99 12.96 -7.41
CA THR A 325 -9.18 13.19 -6.20
C THR A 325 -7.72 13.47 -6.54
N PHE A 326 -7.13 12.71 -7.48
CA PHE A 326 -5.74 12.87 -7.89
C PHE A 326 -5.54 13.77 -9.12
N ARG A 327 -6.55 14.52 -9.57
CA ARG A 327 -6.52 15.28 -10.84
C ARG A 327 -5.34 16.25 -10.98
N ALA A 328 -4.89 16.84 -9.87
CA ALA A 328 -3.72 17.73 -9.84
C ALA A 328 -2.39 17.01 -10.19
N PHE A 329 -2.37 15.68 -10.06
CA PHE A 329 -1.22 14.82 -10.29
C PHE A 329 -1.37 14.08 -11.62
N ASN A 330 -0.92 14.72 -12.71
CA ASN A 330 -1.00 14.18 -14.08
C ASN A 330 -2.43 13.74 -14.46
N HIS A 331 -3.42 14.61 -14.27
CA HIS A 331 -4.83 14.32 -14.59
C HIS A 331 -5.37 13.04 -13.94
N GLY A 332 -4.95 12.78 -12.70
CA GLY A 332 -5.36 11.59 -11.93
C GLY A 332 -4.51 10.35 -12.21
N ARG A 333 -3.41 10.49 -12.97
CA ARG A 333 -2.54 9.40 -13.43
C ARG A 333 -1.07 9.65 -13.05
N PRO A 334 -0.76 9.86 -11.76
CA PRO A 334 0.62 10.14 -11.35
C PRO A 334 1.53 8.97 -11.69
N ASP A 335 2.68 9.22 -12.29
CA ASP A 335 3.69 8.19 -12.52
C ASP A 335 4.16 7.57 -11.19
N VAL A 336 4.74 6.38 -11.26
CA VAL A 336 5.44 5.78 -10.12
C VAL A 336 6.89 6.28 -10.12
N VAL A 337 7.36 6.76 -8.98
CA VAL A 337 8.73 7.25 -8.77
C VAL A 337 9.43 6.29 -7.83
N PHE A 338 10.52 5.71 -8.29
CA PHE A 338 11.41 4.89 -7.47
C PHE A 338 12.48 5.80 -6.90
N MET A 339 12.68 5.73 -5.59
CA MET A 339 13.62 6.58 -4.87
C MET A 339 14.58 5.75 -4.04
N ALA A 340 15.82 6.22 -3.92
CA ALA A 340 16.86 5.60 -3.11
C ALA A 340 17.43 6.61 -2.12
N TYR A 341 17.87 6.13 -0.96
CA TYR A 341 18.39 6.96 0.11
C TYR A 341 19.81 7.45 -0.22
N ASP A 342 20.01 8.75 -0.12
CA ASP A 342 21.28 9.44 -0.18
C ASP A 342 21.44 10.33 1.08
N PRO A 343 22.40 10.02 1.98
CA PRO A 343 22.60 10.79 3.19
C PRO A 343 23.02 12.25 2.94
N GLU A 344 23.63 12.57 1.80
CA GLU A 344 24.01 13.94 1.44
C GLU A 344 22.82 14.80 1.02
N HIS A 345 21.72 14.16 0.64
CA HIS A 345 20.48 14.82 0.21
C HIS A 345 19.44 14.96 1.34
N VAL A 346 19.81 14.68 2.58
CA VAL A 346 18.98 14.87 3.78
C VAL A 346 18.55 16.34 3.90
N GLY A 347 17.23 16.58 3.89
CA GLY A 347 16.66 17.94 3.88
C GLY A 347 16.48 18.52 2.47
N GLY A 348 16.70 17.70 1.45
CA GLY A 348 16.48 18.03 0.06
C GLY A 348 15.01 18.32 -0.28
N LYS A 349 14.80 18.80 -1.50
CA LYS A 349 13.48 19.04 -2.08
C LYS A 349 13.33 18.18 -3.31
N TYR A 350 12.12 17.67 -3.51
CA TYR A 350 11.82 16.95 -4.72
C TYR A 350 11.56 17.93 -5.86
N ALA A 351 12.10 17.60 -7.03
CA ALA A 351 11.81 18.30 -8.28
C ALA A 351 10.90 17.40 -9.11
N ARG A 352 9.68 17.88 -9.38
CA ARG A 352 8.66 17.11 -10.11
C ARG A 352 9.19 16.69 -11.49
N GLY A 353 8.91 15.44 -11.87
CA GLY A 353 9.34 14.88 -13.17
C GLY A 353 10.78 14.35 -13.20
N THR A 354 11.55 14.46 -12.10
CA THR A 354 12.88 13.85 -12.01
C THR A 354 12.83 12.32 -11.92
N GLY A 355 13.95 11.66 -12.25
CA GLY A 355 14.07 10.22 -12.40
C GLY A 355 13.96 9.79 -13.87
N GLU A 356 14.87 8.91 -14.32
CA GLU A 356 14.85 8.38 -15.69
C GLU A 356 13.66 7.44 -15.88
N TYR A 357 13.00 7.53 -17.05
CA TYR A 357 11.92 6.59 -17.36
C TYR A 357 12.45 5.18 -17.57
N VAL A 358 11.72 4.20 -17.03
CA VAL A 358 11.88 2.77 -17.25
C VAL A 358 10.62 2.19 -17.88
N ASP A 359 10.76 1.06 -18.56
CA ASP A 359 9.66 0.40 -19.28
C ASP A 359 8.86 -0.56 -18.38
N ASP A 360 9.51 -1.18 -17.38
CA ASP A 360 8.90 -2.11 -16.42
C ASP A 360 9.13 -1.63 -14.97
N TYR A 361 8.21 -2.00 -14.09
CA TYR A 361 8.32 -1.82 -12.65
C TYR A 361 9.55 -2.53 -12.08
N ASP A 362 9.86 -3.76 -12.55
CA ASP A 362 11.01 -4.53 -12.08
C ASP A 362 12.34 -3.78 -12.37
N ASP A 363 12.43 -3.04 -13.48
CA ASP A 363 13.59 -2.21 -13.79
C ASP A 363 13.75 -1.04 -12.81
N GLY A 364 12.64 -0.41 -12.42
CA GLY A 364 12.63 0.64 -11.40
C GLY A 364 13.14 0.13 -10.04
N ILE A 365 12.71 -1.06 -9.63
CA ILE A 365 13.20 -1.73 -8.42
C ILE A 365 14.70 -2.00 -8.51
N VAL A 366 15.18 -2.52 -9.64
CA VAL A 366 16.61 -2.80 -9.87
C VAL A 366 17.44 -1.51 -9.82
N ARG A 367 16.93 -0.39 -10.36
CA ARG A 367 17.60 0.91 -10.28
C ARG A 367 17.73 1.37 -8.83
N ALA A 368 16.68 1.26 -8.03
CA ALA A 368 16.72 1.61 -6.61
C ALA A 368 17.68 0.73 -5.78
N GLN A 369 17.73 -0.58 -6.05
CA GLN A 369 18.64 -1.50 -5.36
C GLN A 369 20.13 -1.25 -5.70
N LYS A 370 20.41 -0.89 -6.96
CA LYS A 370 21.77 -0.65 -7.45
C LYS A 370 22.29 0.75 -7.16
N TYR A 371 21.42 1.68 -6.75
CA TYR A 371 21.82 3.04 -6.46
C TYR A 371 22.90 3.08 -5.38
N ARG A 372 23.95 3.86 -5.61
CA ARG A 372 25.01 4.16 -4.66
C ARG A 372 25.12 5.68 -4.57
N PRO A 373 25.02 6.26 -3.36
CA PRO A 373 25.34 7.67 -3.15
C PRO A 373 26.72 7.97 -3.73
N ARG A 374 26.86 9.13 -4.37
CA ARG A 374 28.11 9.51 -5.03
C ARG A 374 29.15 10.00 -4.06
#